data_AF-A0A2I0NEJ9-F1
#
_entry.id   AF-A0A2I0NEJ9-F1
#
_cell.length_a   1.000
_cell.length_b   1.000
_cell.length_c   1.000
_cell.angle_alpha   90.00
_cell.angle_beta   90.00
_cell.angle_gamma   90.00
#
_symmetry.space_group_name_H-M   'P 1'
#
loop_
_entity.id
_entity.type
_entity.pdbx_description
1 polymer ?
#
loop_
_entity_poly.entity_id
_entity_poly.type
_entity_poly.pdbx_seq_one_letter_code
_entity_poly.pdbx_strand_id
1 'polypeptide(L)'
;MKNFKMRNLVFIINILLLFYYVNPEPLSAEIIRAGIYDNKPKVFLDEEGDPAGFFVDITNEIAKRNNFQIEYIYGNWADNLAKLERGELDVLLDV
;
A
#
# COMPACT_ATOMS: atom_id res chain seq x y z
N MET A 1 -37.79 -36.80 -17.32
CA MET A 1 -36.39 -36.97 -16.82
C MET A 1 -35.38 -35.99 -17.42
N LYS A 2 -35.49 -35.55 -18.68
CA LYS A 2 -34.50 -34.66 -19.35
C LYS A 2 -34.41 -33.24 -18.73
N ASN A 3 -35.55 -32.66 -18.35
CA ASN A 3 -35.63 -31.30 -17.80
C ASN A 3 -35.04 -31.16 -16.39
N PHE A 4 -35.03 -32.24 -15.60
CA PHE A 4 -34.45 -32.26 -14.26
C PHE A 4 -32.92 -32.15 -14.28
N LYS A 5 -32.26 -32.86 -15.22
CA LYS A 5 -30.81 -32.76 -15.42
C LYS A 5 -30.38 -31.39 -15.94
N MET A 6 -31.16 -30.77 -16.82
CA MET A 6 -30.88 -29.44 -17.38
C MET A 6 -30.94 -28.34 -16.31
N ARG A 7 -31.93 -28.40 -15.42
CA ARG A 7 -32.09 -27.43 -14.34
C ARG A 7 -30.92 -27.48 -13.34
N ASN A 8 -30.44 -28.68 -13.03
CA ASN A 8 -29.28 -28.87 -12.15
C ASN A 8 -27.98 -28.37 -12.81
N LEU A 9 -27.83 -28.56 -14.13
CA LEU A 9 -26.67 -28.09 -14.88
C LEU A 9 -26.59 -26.55 -14.89
N VAL A 10 -27.71 -25.87 -15.16
CA VAL A 10 -27.77 -24.41 -15.12
C VAL A 10 -27.46 -23.89 -13.71
N PHE A 11 -27.96 -24.57 -12.67
CA PHE A 11 -27.69 -24.19 -11.28
C PHE A 11 -26.19 -24.32 -10.93
N ILE A 12 -25.53 -25.39 -11.37
CA ILE A 12 -24.09 -25.59 -11.18
C ILE A 12 -23.29 -24.51 -11.92
N ILE A 13 -23.66 -24.18 -13.16
CA ILE A 13 -23.00 -23.11 -13.93
C ILE A 13 -23.16 -21.76 -13.22
N ASN A 14 -24.34 -21.46 -12.68
CA ASN A 14 -24.56 -20.22 -11.93
C ASN A 14 -23.72 -20.17 -10.64
N ILE A 15 -23.60 -21.29 -9.92
CA ILE A 15 -22.72 -21.39 -8.74
C ILE A 15 -21.25 -21.16 -9.14
N LEU A 16 -20.79 -21.80 -10.21
CA LEU A 16 -19.40 -21.64 -10.68
C LEU A 16 -19.11 -20.20 -11.14
N LEU A 17 -20.06 -19.56 -11.81
CA LEU A 17 -19.95 -18.14 -12.16
C LEU A 17 -19.91 -17.26 -10.90
N LEU A 18 -20.74 -17.54 -9.89
CA LEU A 18 -20.69 -16.85 -8.59
C LEU A 18 -19.33 -16.99 -7.92
N PHE A 19 -18.75 -18.19 -7.86
CA PHE A 19 -17.41 -18.40 -7.29
C PHE A 19 -16.31 -17.66 -8.07
N TYR A 20 -16.47 -17.47 -9.38
CA TYR A 20 -15.53 -16.67 -10.17
C TYR A 20 -15.58 -15.17 -9.83
N TYR A 21 -16.76 -14.64 -9.47
CA TYR A 21 -16.91 -13.24 -9.03
C TYR A 21 -16.52 -13.01 -7.57
N VAL A 22 -16.39 -14.06 -6.75
CA VAL A 22 -15.94 -13.98 -5.35
C VAL A 22 -14.47 -14.42 -5.24
N ASN A 23 -13.62 -14.02 -6.18
CA ASN A 23 -12.18 -14.06 -5.93
C ASN A 23 -11.85 -12.89 -5.00
N PRO A 24 -11.52 -13.12 -3.71
CA PRO A 24 -10.99 -12.04 -2.91
C PRO A 24 -9.68 -11.61 -3.56
N GLU A 25 -9.60 -10.35 -4.01
CA GLU A 25 -8.31 -9.70 -4.19
C GLU A 25 -7.50 -9.97 -2.91
N PRO A 26 -6.28 -10.51 -3.02
CA PRO A 26 -5.46 -10.69 -1.83
C PRO A 26 -5.41 -9.33 -1.14
N LEU A 27 -5.76 -9.31 0.14
CA LEU A 27 -5.66 -8.12 0.98
C LEU A 27 -4.16 -7.84 1.21
N SER A 28 -3.44 -7.48 0.15
CA SER A 28 -2.12 -6.90 0.25
C SER A 28 -2.33 -5.50 0.79
N ALA A 29 -1.76 -5.21 1.95
CA ALA A 29 -1.71 -3.85 2.43
C ALA A 29 -1.08 -2.98 1.34
N GLU A 30 -1.71 -1.84 1.03
CA GLU A 30 -1.15 -0.87 0.10
C GLU A 30 0.22 -0.40 0.64
N ILE A 31 1.23 -0.31 -0.21
CA ILE A 31 2.56 0.17 0.17
C ILE A 31 2.70 1.60 -0.33
N ILE A 32 2.95 2.52 0.58
CA ILE A 32 3.25 3.93 0.29
C ILE A 32 4.76 4.14 0.36
N ARG A 33 5.37 4.57 -0.74
CA ARG A 33 6.80 4.92 -0.81
C ARG A 33 7.00 6.36 -0.36
N ALA A 34 7.53 6.53 0.83
CA ALA A 34 7.74 7.82 1.47
C ALA A 34 9.22 8.24 1.38
N GLY A 35 9.50 9.29 0.63
CA GLY A 35 10.81 9.93 0.59
C GLY A 35 11.16 10.58 1.92
N ILE A 36 12.35 10.29 2.44
CA ILE A 36 12.90 10.89 3.65
C ILE A 36 14.33 11.38 3.42
N TYR A 37 14.72 12.40 4.17
CA TYR A 37 16.04 13.04 4.10
C TYR A 37 16.42 13.58 5.48
N ASP A 38 17.68 13.96 5.69
CA ASP A 38 18.15 14.45 6.99
C ASP A 38 17.69 15.88 7.28
N ASN A 39 16.59 16.00 8.03
CA ASN A 39 16.03 17.26 8.51
C ASN A 39 15.56 17.12 9.96
N LYS A 40 16.52 16.99 10.89
CA LYS A 40 16.21 16.92 12.33
C LYS A 40 15.49 18.19 12.81
N PRO A 41 14.46 18.08 13.67
CA PRO A 41 13.88 16.85 14.26
C PRO A 41 12.69 16.27 13.47
N LYS A 42 12.45 16.75 12.24
CA LYS A 42 11.26 16.45 11.45
C LYS A 42 11.24 15.03 10.92
N VAL A 43 12.29 14.70 10.19
CA VAL A 43 12.48 13.42 9.51
C VAL A 43 13.99 13.25 9.31
N PHE A 44 14.53 12.08 9.61
CA PHE A 44 15.96 11.77 9.51
C PHE A 44 16.19 10.26 9.66
N LEU A 45 17.42 9.80 9.47
CA LEU A 45 17.84 8.48 9.97
C LEU A 45 18.52 8.62 11.34
N ASP A 46 18.15 7.76 12.29
CA ASP A 46 18.82 7.68 13.59
C ASP A 46 20.22 7.05 13.51
N GLU A 47 20.82 6.74 14.67
CA GLU A 47 22.18 6.21 14.74
C GLU A 47 22.26 4.75 14.22
N GLU A 48 21.14 4.04 14.27
CA GLU A 48 20.95 2.68 13.79
C GLU A 48 20.62 2.65 12.28
N GLY A 49 20.28 3.79 11.70
CA GLY A 49 19.91 3.92 10.29
C GLY A 49 18.41 3.72 10.05
N ASP A 50 17.59 3.75 11.10
CA ASP A 50 16.14 3.64 11.02
C ASP A 50 15.50 5.02 10.79
N PRO A 51 14.38 5.10 10.05
CA PRO A 51 13.60 6.32 9.91
C PRO A 51 13.12 6.85 11.28
N ALA A 52 13.40 8.12 11.57
CA ALA A 52 13.07 8.76 12.82
C ALA A 52 12.59 10.22 12.63
N GLY A 53 11.95 10.77 13.66
CA GLY A 53 11.43 12.15 13.69
C GLY A 53 9.91 12.21 13.71
N PHE A 54 9.35 13.37 14.04
CA PHE A 54 7.92 13.48 14.30
C PHE A 54 7.06 13.21 13.06
N PHE A 55 7.56 13.47 11.85
CA PHE A 55 6.82 13.09 10.64
C PHE A 55 6.81 11.58 10.40
N VAL A 56 7.86 10.85 10.81
CA VAL A 56 7.86 9.38 10.79
C VAL A 56 6.83 8.85 11.78
N ASP A 57 6.80 9.38 13.01
CA ASP A 57 5.83 8.98 14.04
C ASP A 57 4.38 9.17 13.58
N ILE A 58 4.07 10.36 13.04
CA ILE A 58 2.73 10.68 12.54
C ILE A 58 2.35 9.76 11.38
N THR A 59 3.26 9.59 10.40
CA THR A 59 2.98 8.78 9.21
C THR A 59 2.77 7.31 9.58
N ASN A 60 3.58 6.76 10.48
CA ASN A 60 3.42 5.40 11.02
C ASN A 60 2.07 5.21 11.73
N GLU A 61 1.62 6.19 12.51
CA GLU A 61 0.32 6.12 13.17
C GLU A 61 -0.84 6.20 12.17
N ILE A 62 -0.71 7.00 11.10
CA ILE A 62 -1.68 7.04 10.01
C ILE A 62 -1.73 5.68 9.30
N ALA A 63 -0.58 5.10 8.95
CA ALA A 63 -0.50 3.78 8.30
C ALA A 63 -1.18 2.70 9.13
N LYS A 64 -0.88 2.65 10.42
CA LYS A 64 -1.49 1.73 11.38
C LYS A 64 -3.01 1.85 11.44
N ARG A 65 -3.56 3.07 11.41
CA ARG A 65 -5.02 3.32 11.46
C ARG A 65 -5.74 2.98 10.16
N ASN A 66 -5.04 3.03 9.03
CA ASN A 66 -5.62 2.86 7.70
C ASN A 66 -5.24 1.54 7.01
N ASN A 67 -4.51 0.66 7.70
CA ASN A 67 -4.12 -0.67 7.21
C ASN A 67 -3.31 -0.64 5.90
N PHE A 68 -2.38 0.31 5.81
CA PHE A 68 -1.35 0.35 4.75
C PHE A 68 0.04 0.25 5.39
N GLN A 69 1.05 -0.05 4.56
CA GLN A 69 2.46 -0.10 4.96
C GLN A 69 3.20 1.09 4.35
N ILE A 70 4.31 1.49 4.99
CA ILE A 70 5.19 2.54 4.49
C ILE A 70 6.53 1.91 4.14
N GLU A 71 7.02 2.20 2.95
CA GLU A 71 8.39 1.97 2.54
C GLU A 71 9.13 3.30 2.56
N TYR A 72 10.06 3.48 3.49
CA TYR A 72 10.84 4.70 3.61
C TYR A 72 12.03 4.68 2.65
N ILE A 73 12.09 5.66 1.75
CA ILE A 73 13.15 5.81 0.76
C ILE A 73 14.04 6.98 1.16
N TYR A 74 15.23 6.66 1.69
CA TYR A 74 16.21 7.66 2.05
C TYR A 74 16.91 8.27 0.83
N GLY A 75 17.18 9.57 0.88
CA GLY A 75 17.90 10.31 -0.15
C GLY A 75 18.13 11.76 0.25
N ASN A 76 18.80 12.53 -0.59
CA ASN A 76 18.78 13.99 -0.42
C ASN A 76 17.45 14.56 -0.94
N TRP A 77 17.14 15.79 -0.55
CA TRP A 77 15.88 16.45 -0.88
C TRP A 77 15.64 16.55 -2.39
N ALA A 78 16.66 16.97 -3.16
CA ALA A 78 16.53 17.20 -4.59
C ALA A 78 16.24 15.89 -5.35
N ASP A 79 16.94 14.81 -4.99
CA ASP A 79 16.71 13.49 -5.59
C ASP A 79 15.32 12.97 -5.25
N ASN A 80 14.87 13.11 -3.99
CA ASN A 80 13.54 12.66 -3.61
C ASN A 80 12.44 13.49 -4.26
N LEU A 81 12.60 14.81 -4.41
CA LEU A 81 11.66 15.62 -5.17
C LEU A 81 11.59 15.15 -6.64
N ALA A 82 12.74 14.90 -7.27
CA ALA A 82 12.76 14.41 -8.65
C ALA A 82 12.12 13.01 -8.79
N LYS A 83 12.30 12.13 -7.80
CA LYS A 83 11.61 10.81 -7.75
C LYS A 83 10.10 10.97 -7.60
N LEU A 84 9.64 11.91 -6.76
CA LEU A 84 8.23 12.22 -6.58
C LEU A 84 7.60 12.71 -7.90
N GLU A 85 8.26 13.64 -8.60
CA GLU A 85 7.80 14.14 -9.91
C GLU A 85 7.69 13.03 -10.98
N ARG A 86 8.54 11.99 -10.90
CA ARG A 86 8.50 10.83 -11.78
C ARG A 86 7.52 9.73 -11.34
N GLY A 87 6.86 9.88 -10.19
CA GLY A 87 5.98 8.85 -9.61
C GLY A 87 6.72 7.65 -9.01
N GLU A 88 8.01 7.78 -8.74
CA GLU A 88 8.83 6.77 -8.05
C GLU A 88 8.63 6.82 -6.53
N LEU A 89 8.16 7.95 -6.00
CA LEU A 89 7.66 8.11 -4.64
C LEU A 89 6.19 8.51 -4.67
N ASP A 90 5.46 8.14 -3.64
CA ASP A 90 4.05 8.50 -3.48
C ASP A 90 3.92 9.76 -2.61
N VAL A 91 4.87 9.97 -1.69
CA VAL A 91 4.96 11.15 -0.82
C VAL A 91 6.42 11.50 -0.53
N LEU A 92 6.70 12.78 -0.31
CA LEU A 92 7.93 13.27 0.32
C LEU A 92 7.56 13.84 1.68
N LEU A 93 8.15 13.34 2.77
CA LEU A 93 7.84 13.86 4.10
C LEU A 93 8.53 15.22 4.30
N ASP A 94 7.76 16.30 4.12
CA ASP A 94 8.19 17.68 4.32
C ASP A 94 7.00 18.60 4.69
N VAL A 95 7.25 19.90 4.86
CA VAL A 95 6.24 20.96 5.15
C VAL A 95 5.46 21.45 3.94
#